data_AF-A0A522S4I1-F1
#
_entry.id   AF-A0A522S4I1-F1
#
_cell.length_a   1.000
_cell.length_b   1.000
_cell.length_c   1.000
_cell.angle_alpha   90.00
_cell.angle_beta   90.00
_cell.angle_gamma   90.00
#
_symmetry.space_group_name_H-M   'P 1'
#
loop_
_entity.id
_entity.type
_entity.pdbx_description
1 polymer ?
#
loop_
_entity_poly.entity_id
_entity_poly.type
_entity_poly.pdbx_seq_one_letter_code
_entity_poly.pdbx_strand_id
1 'polypeptide(L)'
;LAASQILLGTAPGNLYIVLGADILFFSGFNIMEASLPSLITKTAPPDAKGTASGIYSSSQFLGIFVGGVVGGWAHQAGGAAGLFAFTTALAVVWIVVAASMKPPRYLASKLIRISDRSCEDADTLAARLRRLPGVAEAVVVSEEGLAYLKVDSKIFDPAVAESLVREA
;
A
#
# COMPACT_ATOMS: atom_id res chain seq x y z
N LEU A 1 -4.00 -5.05 -16.69
CA LEU A 1 -2.98 -4.30 -17.43
C LEU A 1 -2.45 -5.09 -18.64
N ALA A 2 -1.72 -6.20 -18.47
CA ALA A 2 -1.23 -6.97 -19.63
C ALA A 2 -2.36 -7.41 -20.60
N ALA A 3 -3.47 -7.94 -20.06
CA ALA A 3 -4.62 -8.33 -20.88
C ALA A 3 -5.24 -7.18 -21.68
N SER A 4 -5.35 -5.97 -21.11
CA SER A 4 -5.89 -4.81 -21.84
C SER A 4 -4.96 -4.33 -22.94
N GLN A 5 -3.64 -4.36 -22.71
CA GLN A 5 -2.66 -4.01 -23.76
C GLN A 5 -2.67 -5.02 -24.93
N ILE A 6 -2.85 -6.31 -24.64
CA ILE A 6 -3.00 -7.35 -25.67
C ILE A 6 -4.27 -7.10 -26.49
N LEU A 7 -5.41 -6.82 -25.85
CA LEU A 7 -6.67 -6.52 -26.55
C LEU A 7 -6.55 -5.30 -27.48
N LEU A 8 -5.86 -4.24 -27.03
CA LEU A 8 -5.63 -3.05 -27.86
C LEU A 8 -4.73 -3.35 -29.07
N GLY A 9 -3.78 -4.28 -28.92
CA GLY A 9 -2.87 -4.68 -29.99
C GLY A 9 -3.51 -5.52 -31.10
N THR A 10 -4.58 -6.28 -30.83
CA THR A 10 -5.16 -7.23 -31.80
C THR A 10 -6.23 -6.62 -32.72
N ALA A 11 -6.94 -5.58 -32.28
CA ALA A 11 -8.04 -5.00 -33.06
C ALA A 11 -8.16 -3.47 -32.89
N PRO A 12 -7.16 -2.68 -33.32
CA PRO A 12 -7.15 -1.22 -33.13
C PRO A 12 -8.29 -0.48 -33.85
N GLY A 13 -8.99 -1.12 -34.79
CA GLY A 13 -10.11 -0.53 -35.53
C GLY A 13 -11.51 -0.75 -34.95
N ASN A 14 -11.66 -1.56 -33.90
CA ASN A 14 -12.98 -1.86 -33.32
C ASN A 14 -13.21 -1.03 -32.05
N LEU A 15 -14.10 -0.04 -32.14
CA LEU A 15 -14.43 0.86 -31.04
C LEU A 15 -14.85 0.13 -29.77
N TYR A 16 -15.64 -0.94 -29.86
CA TYR A 16 -16.09 -1.68 -28.68
C TYR A 16 -14.94 -2.41 -27.97
N ILE A 17 -13.97 -2.92 -28.72
CA ILE A 17 -12.79 -3.57 -28.15
C ILE A 17 -11.90 -2.54 -27.46
N VAL A 18 -11.68 -1.38 -28.10
CA VAL A 18 -10.90 -0.28 -27.52
C VAL A 18 -11.53 0.20 -26.21
N LEU A 19 -12.84 0.47 -26.21
CA LEU A 19 -13.55 0.91 -25.00
C LEU A 19 -13.51 -0.14 -23.89
N GLY A 20 -13.73 -1.42 -24.22
CA GLY A 20 -13.65 -2.50 -23.25
C GLY A 20 -12.24 -2.66 -22.66
N ALA A 21 -11.20 -2.53 -23.48
CA ALA A 21 -9.82 -2.62 -23.06
C ALA A 21 -9.40 -1.42 -22.19
N ASP A 22 -9.86 -0.21 -22.52
CA ASP A 22 -9.61 1.00 -21.72
C ASP A 22 -10.26 0.90 -20.35
N ILE A 23 -11.52 0.44 -20.27
CA ILE A 23 -12.18 0.19 -18.99
C ILE A 23 -11.36 -0.80 -18.15
N LEU A 24 -10.94 -1.92 -18.75
CA LEU A 24 -10.12 -2.92 -18.07
C LEU A 24 -8.76 -2.36 -17.63
N PHE A 25 -8.14 -1.51 -18.44
CA PHE A 25 -6.89 -0.83 -18.10
C PHE A 25 -7.09 0.12 -16.92
N PHE A 26 -8.03 1.06 -17.01
CA PHE A 26 -8.28 2.06 -15.98
C PHE A 26 -8.73 1.43 -14.66
N SER A 27 -9.59 0.41 -14.68
CA SER A 27 -9.98 -0.29 -13.45
C SER A 27 -8.76 -0.91 -12.77
N GLY A 28 -7.92 -1.64 -13.51
CA GLY A 28 -6.70 -2.24 -12.96
C GLY A 28 -5.69 -1.18 -12.48
N PHE A 29 -5.52 -0.11 -13.24
CA PHE A 29 -4.63 0.99 -12.91
C PHE A 29 -5.07 1.71 -11.63
N ASN A 30 -6.34 2.11 -11.51
CA ASN A 30 -6.85 2.80 -10.33
C ASN A 30 -6.71 1.94 -9.06
N ILE A 31 -6.99 0.63 -9.15
CA ILE A 31 -6.80 -0.28 -8.01
C ILE A 31 -5.32 -0.32 -7.61
N MET A 32 -4.41 -0.45 -8.58
CA MET A 32 -2.98 -0.50 -8.33
C MET A 32 -2.44 0.83 -7.77
N GLU A 33 -2.87 1.95 -8.33
CA GLU A 33 -2.49 3.31 -7.91
C GLU A 33 -2.98 3.61 -6.50
N ALA A 34 -4.18 3.16 -6.11
CA ALA A 34 -4.64 3.29 -4.73
C ALA A 34 -3.89 2.35 -3.76
N SER A 35 -3.49 1.18 -4.23
CA SER A 35 -2.88 0.15 -3.38
C SER A 35 -1.40 0.44 -3.08
N LEU A 36 -0.61 0.90 -4.05
CA LEU A 36 0.84 1.09 -3.88
C LEU A 36 1.23 2.10 -2.78
N PRO A 37 0.66 3.32 -2.72
CA PRO A 37 0.93 4.26 -1.64
C PRO A 37 0.49 3.73 -0.27
N SER A 38 -0.63 3.00 -0.24
CA SER A 38 -1.13 2.35 0.98
C SER A 38 -0.15 1.30 1.48
N LEU A 39 0.41 0.48 0.59
CA LEU A 39 1.39 -0.55 0.95
C LEU A 39 2.69 0.08 1.46
N ILE A 40 3.19 1.12 0.78
CA ILE A 40 4.43 1.82 1.16
C ILE A 40 4.31 2.46 2.54
N THR A 41 3.19 3.12 2.83
CA THR A 41 2.98 3.75 4.15
C THR A 41 2.71 2.74 5.26
N LYS A 42 2.24 1.53 4.93
CA LYS A 42 2.05 0.41 5.88
C LYS A 42 3.35 -0.33 6.19
N THR A 43 4.29 -0.41 5.25
CA THR A 43 5.59 -1.07 5.44
C THR A 43 6.68 -0.14 5.94
N ALA A 44 6.50 1.18 5.77
CA ALA A 44 7.45 2.17 6.25
C ALA A 44 7.45 2.27 7.80
N PRO A 45 8.64 2.45 8.41
CA PRO A 45 8.77 2.82 9.83
C PRO A 45 7.92 4.06 10.17
N PRO A 46 7.35 4.17 11.39
CA PRO A 46 6.48 5.29 11.77
C PRO A 46 7.10 6.68 11.56
N ASP A 47 8.40 6.79 11.83
CA ASP A 47 9.25 7.99 11.70
C ASP A 47 9.64 8.31 10.26
N ALA A 48 9.58 7.33 9.34
CA ALA A 48 10.04 7.47 7.95
C ALA A 48 8.90 7.46 6.92
N LYS A 49 7.62 7.48 7.35
CA LYS A 49 6.46 7.45 6.42
C LYS A 49 6.47 8.59 5.39
N GLY A 50 6.85 9.80 5.81
CA GLY A 50 6.96 10.96 4.92
C GLY A 50 8.03 10.76 3.85
N THR A 51 9.23 10.31 4.25
CA THR A 51 10.33 9.99 3.33
C THR A 51 9.95 8.89 2.35
N ALA A 52 9.30 7.83 2.82
CA ALA A 52 8.83 6.73 1.98
C ALA A 52 7.80 7.21 0.93
N SER A 53 6.87 8.08 1.33
CA SER A 53 5.92 8.71 0.40
C SER A 53 6.64 9.61 -0.60
N GLY A 54 7.66 10.36 -0.18
CA GLY A 54 8.48 11.20 -1.06
C GLY A 54 9.21 10.38 -2.13
N ILE A 55 9.89 9.30 -1.72
CA ILE A 55 10.58 8.38 -2.65
C ILE A 55 9.59 7.77 -3.65
N TYR A 56 8.40 7.40 -3.19
CA TYR A 56 7.34 6.91 -4.08
C TYR A 56 6.97 7.95 -5.14
N SER A 57 6.66 9.18 -4.74
CA SER A 57 6.28 10.25 -5.67
C SER A 57 7.40 10.59 -6.66
N SER A 58 8.66 10.67 -6.20
CA SER A 58 9.81 10.88 -7.10
C SER A 58 9.95 9.74 -8.11
N SER A 59 9.78 8.49 -7.66
CA SER A 59 9.82 7.31 -8.54
C SER A 59 8.65 7.31 -9.53
N GLN A 60 7.47 7.77 -9.13
CA GLN A 60 6.29 7.90 -9.98
C GLN A 60 6.53 8.92 -11.10
N PHE A 61 7.02 10.12 -10.77
CA PHE A 61 7.36 11.13 -11.77
C PHE A 61 8.46 10.67 -12.72
N LEU A 62 9.50 10.00 -12.19
CA LEU A 62 10.54 9.40 -13.02
C LEU A 62 9.95 8.34 -13.97
N GLY A 63 9.07 7.49 -13.48
CA GLY A 63 8.38 6.48 -14.28
C GLY A 63 7.50 7.10 -15.37
N ILE A 64 6.76 8.17 -15.07
CA ILE A 64 5.96 8.92 -16.06
C ILE A 64 6.87 9.51 -17.15
N PHE A 65 7.99 10.14 -16.73
CA PHE A 65 8.94 10.74 -17.67
C PHE A 65 9.58 9.68 -18.59
N VAL A 66 10.20 8.65 -18.00
CA VAL A 66 10.87 7.58 -18.75
C VAL A 66 9.85 6.81 -19.60
N GLY A 67 8.67 6.52 -19.05
CA GLY A 67 7.59 5.86 -19.77
C GLY A 67 7.10 6.68 -20.98
N GLY A 68 7.00 8.00 -20.85
CA GLY A 68 6.64 8.89 -21.95
C GLY A 68 7.71 8.91 -23.06
N VAL A 69 8.99 9.04 -22.70
CA VAL A 69 10.09 9.06 -23.67
C VAL A 69 10.25 7.71 -24.37
N VAL A 70 10.33 6.61 -23.61
CA VAL A 70 10.54 5.27 -24.17
C VAL A 70 9.29 4.78 -24.90
N GLY A 71 8.09 5.10 -24.40
CA GLY A 71 6.84 4.80 -25.09
C GLY A 71 6.71 5.56 -26.41
N GLY A 72 7.06 6.85 -26.43
CA GLY A 72 7.11 7.65 -27.66
C GLY A 72 8.09 7.08 -28.68
N TRP A 73 9.29 6.69 -28.24
CA TRP A 73 10.27 6.03 -29.09
C TRP A 73 9.77 4.68 -29.63
N ALA A 74 9.18 3.84 -28.78
CA ALA A 74 8.60 2.56 -29.19
C ALA A 74 7.48 2.73 -30.23
N HIS A 75 6.64 3.76 -30.05
CA HIS A 75 5.62 4.13 -31.02
C HIS A 75 6.22 4.63 -32.34
N GLN A 76 7.31 5.41 -32.30
CA GLN A 76 7.98 5.88 -33.51
C GLN A 76 8.65 4.74 -34.29
N ALA A 77 9.25 3.77 -33.60
CA ALA A 77 9.95 2.65 -34.21
C ALA A 77 9.03 1.54 -34.74
N GLY A 78 7.91 1.26 -34.04
CA GLY A 78 7.04 0.12 -34.34
C GLY A 78 5.55 0.44 -34.42
N GLY A 79 5.18 1.73 -34.45
CA GLY A 79 3.78 2.17 -34.44
C GLY A 79 3.02 1.75 -33.17
N ALA A 80 1.70 1.67 -33.28
CA ALA A 80 0.83 1.22 -32.20
C ALA A 80 1.16 -0.21 -31.73
N ALA A 81 1.49 -1.12 -32.66
CA ALA A 81 1.84 -2.50 -32.32
C ALA A 81 3.13 -2.58 -31.49
N GLY A 82 4.17 -1.82 -31.85
CA GLY A 82 5.41 -1.73 -31.08
C GLY A 82 5.20 -1.17 -29.68
N LEU A 83 4.37 -0.13 -29.55
CA LEU A 83 4.00 0.44 -28.25
C LEU A 83 3.27 -0.59 -27.37
N PHE A 84 2.22 -1.24 -27.88
CA PHE A 84 1.46 -2.21 -27.10
C PHE A 84 2.26 -3.48 -26.76
N ALA A 85 3.16 -3.91 -27.64
CA ALA A 85 4.08 -5.01 -27.34
C ALA A 85 5.03 -4.63 -26.18
N PHE A 86 5.59 -3.42 -26.21
CA PHE A 86 6.46 -2.90 -25.15
C PHE A 86 5.74 -2.79 -23.80
N THR A 87 4.56 -2.16 -23.76
CA THR A 87 3.79 -2.00 -22.52
C THR A 87 3.28 -3.35 -21.99
N THR A 88 2.95 -4.30 -22.87
CA THR A 88 2.61 -5.68 -22.48
C THR A 88 3.81 -6.36 -21.81
N ALA A 89 4.99 -6.29 -22.42
CA ALA A 89 6.21 -6.87 -21.85
C ALA A 89 6.52 -6.26 -20.47
N LEU A 90 6.40 -4.95 -20.32
CA LEU A 90 6.61 -4.27 -19.05
C LEU A 90 5.58 -4.70 -17.99
N ALA A 91 4.31 -4.85 -18.37
CA ALA A 91 3.27 -5.35 -17.48
C ALA A 91 3.51 -6.80 -17.05
N VAL A 92 4.04 -7.65 -17.93
CA VAL A 92 4.41 -9.04 -17.60
C VAL A 92 5.59 -9.06 -16.62
N VAL A 93 6.63 -8.26 -16.86
CA VAL A 93 7.75 -8.11 -15.92
C VAL A 93 7.23 -7.67 -14.55
N TRP A 94 6.31 -6.70 -14.50
CA TRP A 94 5.70 -6.24 -13.26
C TRP A 94 4.92 -7.35 -12.55
N ILE A 95 4.17 -8.19 -13.27
CA ILE A 95 3.46 -9.35 -12.69
C ILE A 95 4.45 -10.32 -12.02
N VAL A 96 5.59 -10.61 -12.66
CA VAL A 96 6.63 -11.48 -12.08
C VAL A 96 7.20 -10.88 -10.79
N VAL A 97 7.51 -9.58 -10.81
CA VAL A 97 7.97 -8.88 -9.61
C VAL A 97 6.92 -8.92 -8.50
N ALA A 98 5.67 -8.58 -8.81
CA ALA A 98 4.57 -8.56 -7.85
C ALA A 98 4.29 -9.95 -7.25
N ALA A 99 4.39 -11.01 -8.06
CA ALA A 99 4.22 -12.39 -7.60
C ALA A 99 5.31 -12.82 -6.59
N SER A 100 6.49 -12.20 -6.63
CA SER A 100 7.57 -12.46 -5.68
C SER A 100 7.45 -11.68 -4.35
N MET A 101 6.53 -10.71 -4.26
CA MET A 101 6.39 -9.87 -3.07
C MET A 101 5.72 -10.62 -1.92
N LYS A 102 6.29 -10.51 -0.72
CA LYS A 102 5.67 -11.05 0.51
C LYS A 102 4.52 -10.15 0.94
N PRO A 103 3.34 -10.70 1.28
CA PRO A 103 2.21 -9.90 1.72
C PRO A 103 2.56 -9.17 3.03
N PRO A 104 2.25 -7.86 3.15
CA PRO A 104 2.50 -7.13 4.38
C PRO A 104 1.61 -7.63 5.51
N ARG A 105 2.11 -7.55 6.75
CA ARG A 105 1.32 -7.87 7.94
C ARG A 105 0.15 -6.87 8.04
N TYR A 106 -1.08 -7.38 8.07
CA TYR A 106 -2.28 -6.58 8.29
C TYR A 106 -2.35 -6.17 9.76
N LEU A 107 -1.61 -5.11 10.11
CA LEU A 107 -1.68 -4.48 11.43
C LEU A 107 -2.86 -3.48 11.43
N ALA A 108 -3.86 -3.72 12.25
CA ALA A 108 -4.95 -2.76 12.49
C ALA A 108 -4.57 -1.79 13.60
N SER A 109 -4.93 -0.52 13.45
CA SER A 109 -4.88 0.44 14.55
C SER A 109 -6.11 0.28 15.43
N LYS A 110 -5.90 -0.04 16.71
CA LYS A 110 -6.90 -0.06 17.76
C LYS A 110 -6.62 1.08 18.74
N LEU A 111 -7.69 1.78 19.10
CA LEU A 111 -7.69 2.85 20.09
C LEU A 111 -8.33 2.30 21.35
N ILE A 112 -7.60 2.35 22.47
CA ILE A 112 -8.14 1.99 23.79
C ILE A 112 -8.12 3.23 24.66
N ARG A 113 -9.23 3.47 25.33
CA ARG A 113 -9.39 4.62 26.23
C ARG A 113 -8.83 4.26 27.60
N ILE A 114 -7.95 5.10 28.12
CA ILE A 114 -7.38 4.94 29.45
C ILE A 114 -8.39 5.52 30.44
N SER A 115 -8.88 4.65 31.32
CA SER A 115 -9.90 5.04 32.30
C SER A 115 -9.18 5.63 33.49
N ASP A 116 -9.26 6.95 33.61
CA ASP A 116 -8.59 7.78 34.61
C ASP A 116 -7.08 7.91 34.48
N ARG A 117 -6.60 9.05 34.98
CA ARG A 117 -5.20 9.44 35.06
C ARG A 117 -4.46 8.44 35.95
N SER A 118 -4.04 7.32 35.38
CA SER A 118 -3.21 6.35 36.09
C SER A 118 -1.91 7.01 36.54
N CYS A 119 -1.50 6.69 37.77
CA CYS A 119 -0.26 7.16 38.38
C CYS A 119 0.99 6.48 37.78
N GLU A 120 0.81 5.56 36.81
CA GLU A 120 1.89 4.92 36.07
C GLU A 120 2.37 5.82 34.93
N ASP A 121 3.69 5.98 34.79
CA ASP A 121 4.30 6.67 33.65
C ASP A 121 3.84 6.05 32.33
N ALA A 122 3.44 6.91 31.39
CA ALA A 122 2.91 6.55 30.07
C ALA A 122 3.80 5.52 29.34
N ASP A 123 5.11 5.65 29.50
CA ASP A 123 6.11 4.78 28.90
C ASP A 123 6.09 3.36 29.47
N THR A 124 5.77 3.21 30.76
CA THR A 124 5.68 1.92 31.45
C THR A 124 4.46 1.15 30.98
N LEU A 125 3.32 1.84 30.84
CA LEU A 125 2.09 1.26 30.30
C LEU A 125 2.27 0.88 28.82
N ALA A 126 2.91 1.74 28.03
CA ALA A 126 3.24 1.43 26.63
C ALA A 126 4.15 0.20 26.52
N ALA A 127 5.14 0.05 27.41
CA ALA A 127 6.03 -1.10 27.45
C ALA A 127 5.30 -2.40 27.79
N ARG A 128 4.33 -2.37 28.72
CA ARG A 128 3.49 -3.53 29.06
C ARG A 128 2.58 -3.91 27.89
N LEU A 129 1.93 -2.94 27.25
CA LEU A 129 1.07 -3.18 26.09
C LEU A 129 1.83 -3.78 24.90
N ARG A 130 3.09 -3.37 24.67
CA ARG A 130 3.96 -3.98 23.63
C ARG A 130 4.27 -5.44 23.87
N ARG A 131 4.19 -5.94 25.11
CA ARG A 131 4.46 -7.35 25.44
C ARG A 131 3.27 -8.27 25.13
N LEU A 132 2.10 -7.71 24.81
CA LEU A 132 0.93 -8.51 24.49
C LEU A 132 1.08 -9.23 23.15
N PRO A 133 0.66 -10.50 23.06
CA PRO A 133 0.67 -11.24 21.80
C PRO A 133 -0.21 -10.53 20.77
N GLY A 134 0.38 -10.27 19.60
CA GLY A 134 -0.29 -9.56 18.51
C GLY A 134 -0.11 -8.04 18.54
N VAL A 135 0.51 -7.42 19.55
CA VAL A 135 0.83 -5.98 19.53
C VAL A 135 2.17 -5.75 18.85
N ALA A 136 2.15 -5.05 17.71
CA ALA A 136 3.35 -4.67 16.98
C ALA A 136 3.92 -3.33 17.46
N GLU A 137 3.04 -2.36 17.75
CA GLU A 137 3.41 -1.09 18.35
C GLU A 137 2.34 -0.67 19.35
N ALA A 138 2.76 -0.09 20.48
CA ALA A 138 1.90 0.63 21.41
C ALA A 138 2.49 2.02 21.64
N VAL A 139 1.64 3.04 21.60
CA VAL A 139 1.96 4.42 21.95
C VAL A 139 0.86 4.93 22.86
N VAL A 140 1.22 5.40 24.05
CA VAL A 140 0.28 5.96 25.02
C VAL A 140 0.37 7.47 24.98
N VAL A 141 -0.76 8.14 24.75
CA VAL A 141 -0.87 9.61 24.75
C VAL A 141 -1.66 10.01 25.98
N SER A 142 -0.95 10.22 27.10
CA SER A 142 -1.58 10.52 28.39
C SER A 142 -2.38 11.83 28.39
N GLU A 143 -2.01 12.80 27.55
CA GLU A 143 -2.75 14.07 27.38
C GLU A 143 -4.16 13.84 26.81
N GLU A 144 -4.33 12.83 25.95
CA GLU A 144 -5.60 12.50 25.33
C GLU A 144 -6.36 11.38 26.07
N GLY A 145 -5.72 10.73 27.04
CA GLY A 145 -6.28 9.56 27.73
C GLY A 145 -6.49 8.37 26.78
N LEU A 146 -5.61 8.22 25.78
CA LEU A 146 -5.73 7.21 24.72
C LEU A 146 -4.43 6.41 24.56
N ALA A 147 -4.59 5.11 24.33
CA ALA A 147 -3.53 4.21 23.89
C ALA A 147 -3.78 3.80 22.42
N TYR A 148 -2.82 4.13 21.56
CA TYR A 148 -2.77 3.73 20.16
C TYR A 148 -2.00 2.42 20.03
N LEU A 149 -2.68 1.36 19.60
CA LEU A 149 -2.11 0.04 19.41
C LEU A 149 -2.15 -0.33 17.93
N LYS A 150 -1.01 -0.66 17.32
CA LYS A 150 -0.97 -1.38 16.05
C LYS A 150 -0.91 -2.87 16.35
N VAL A 151 -1.96 -3.58 15.97
CA VAL A 151 -2.15 -4.97 16.36
C VAL A 151 -2.39 -5.87 15.16
N ASP A 152 -1.86 -7.08 15.19
CA ASP A 152 -2.18 -8.14 14.26
C ASP A 152 -3.58 -8.64 14.58
N SER A 153 -4.57 -8.24 13.76
CA SER A 153 -5.99 -8.55 13.99
C SER A 153 -6.30 -10.05 14.06
N LYS A 154 -5.38 -10.92 13.62
CA LYS A 154 -5.57 -12.37 13.67
C LYS A 154 -5.21 -13.00 15.02
N ILE A 155 -4.38 -12.32 15.82
CA ILE A 155 -3.79 -12.88 17.05
C ILE A 155 -4.18 -12.05 18.28
N PHE A 156 -4.43 -10.74 18.09
CA PHE A 156 -4.68 -9.82 19.18
C PHE A 156 -6.06 -10.02 19.82
N ASP A 157 -6.07 -10.19 21.13
CA ASP A 157 -7.29 -10.20 21.95
C ASP A 157 -7.53 -8.80 22.56
N PRO A 158 -8.57 -8.07 22.13
CA PRO A 158 -8.88 -6.75 22.66
C PRO A 158 -9.25 -6.76 24.15
N ALA A 159 -9.83 -7.86 24.67
CA ALA A 159 -10.27 -7.93 26.06
C ALA A 159 -9.09 -7.90 27.05
N VAL A 160 -7.98 -8.53 26.68
CA VAL A 160 -6.75 -8.56 27.50
C VAL A 160 -6.07 -7.19 27.55
N ALA A 161 -6.12 -6.44 26.44
CA ALA A 161 -5.59 -5.08 26.41
C ALA A 161 -6.48 -4.10 27.21
N GLU A 162 -7.80 -4.25 27.12
CA GLU A 162 -8.75 -3.44 27.91
C GLU A 162 -8.65 -3.74 29.42
N SER A 163 -8.41 -4.99 29.83
CA SER A 163 -8.21 -5.33 31.24
C SER A 163 -6.92 -4.73 31.80
N LEU A 164 -5.83 -4.78 31.03
CA LEU A 164 -4.54 -4.17 31.40
C LEU A 164 -4.63 -2.65 31.55
N VAL A 165 -5.44 -1.99 30.72
CA VAL A 165 -5.67 -0.54 30.79
C VAL A 165 -6.64 -0.17 31.93
N ARG A 166 -7.48 -1.10 32.39
CA ARG A 166 -8.34 -0.92 33.58
C ARG A 166 -7.61 -1.18 34.91
N GLU A 167 -6.59 -2.05 34.90
CA GLU A 167 -5.82 -2.43 36.10
C GLU A 167 -4.63 -1.51 36.39
N ALA A 168 -4.23 -0.67 35.43
CA ALA A 168 -3.15 0.31 35.54
C ALA A 168 -3.69 1.69 35.95
#